data_AF-A0A072RCW2-F1
#
_entry.id   AF-A0A072RCW2-F1
#
_cell.length_a   1.000
_cell.length_b   1.000
_cell.length_c   1.000
_cell.angle_alpha   90.00
_cell.angle_beta   90.00
_cell.angle_gamma   90.00
#
_symmetry.space_group_name_H-M   'P 1'
#
loop_
_entity.id
_entity.type
_entity.pdbx_description
1 polymer ?
#
loop_
_entity_poly.entity_id
_entity_poly.type
_entity_poly.pdbx_seq_one_letter_code
_entity_poly.pdbx_strand_id
1 'polypeptide(L)'
;MISMFLPDYLWISSATASTQQDMLRTLRDLVNLAPGTIGFLLISRANAAGTDRIAHVQPFVMTHQGFVLIITNTLGISFERYRTLLSPTTNSARLLYYLSVEGRRNIYAITTFQMVGFNAPPLSVSMSQRNCTGEGERRRGSGEFPNTTTINQCGSGRCM
;
A
#
# COMPACT_ATOMS: atom_id res chain seq x y z
N MET A 1 4.15 -15.02 10.92
CA MET A 1 2.68 -15.04 10.72
C MET A 1 2.35 -13.87 9.81
N ILE A 2 2.14 -14.13 8.50
CA ILE A 2 1.74 -13.07 7.56
C ILE A 2 0.22 -13.02 7.62
N SER A 3 -0.33 -12.04 8.33
CA SER A 3 -1.76 -11.74 8.25
C SER A 3 -1.99 -11.03 6.91
N MET A 4 -2.61 -11.71 5.95
CA MET A 4 -3.13 -11.06 4.73
C MET A 4 -4.38 -10.27 5.13
N PHE A 5 -4.19 -9.08 5.68
CA PHE A 5 -5.24 -8.07 5.62
C PHE A 5 -5.48 -7.78 4.13
N LEU A 6 -6.71 -8.00 3.66
CA LEU A 6 -7.17 -7.68 2.30
C LEU A 6 -6.47 -8.52 1.21
N PRO A 7 -6.75 -9.83 1.10
CA PRO A 7 -6.09 -10.72 0.14
C PRO A 7 -6.32 -10.33 -1.33
N ASP A 8 -7.39 -9.59 -1.61
CA ASP A 8 -7.73 -9.06 -2.93
C ASP A 8 -7.07 -7.70 -3.20
N TYR A 9 -6.01 -7.34 -2.48
CA TYR A 9 -5.32 -6.07 -2.66
C TYR A 9 -3.80 -6.25 -2.64
N LEU A 10 -3.13 -5.54 -3.55
CA LEU A 10 -1.67 -5.48 -3.62
C LEU A 10 -1.18 -4.09 -3.26
N TRP A 11 -0.02 -4.04 -2.63
CA TRP A 11 0.73 -2.81 -2.40
C TRP A 11 1.75 -2.63 -3.51
N ILE A 12 1.60 -1.59 -4.30
CA ILE A 12 2.53 -1.27 -5.39
C ILE A 12 3.32 -0.03 -5.03
N SER A 13 4.64 -0.12 -5.13
CA SER A 13 5.56 1.00 -4.96
C SER A 13 5.82 1.75 -6.27
N SER A 14 5.93 3.08 -6.19
CA SER A 14 6.56 3.86 -7.24
C SER A 14 8.06 3.57 -7.33
N ALA A 15 8.71 4.03 -8.41
CA ALA A 15 10.16 4.22 -8.38
C ALA A 15 10.54 5.21 -7.26
N THR A 16 11.72 5.01 -6.68
CA THR A 16 12.30 5.94 -5.70
C THR A 16 12.79 7.18 -6.43
N ALA A 17 12.21 8.34 -6.09
CA ALA A 17 12.61 9.62 -6.63
C ALA A 17 13.65 10.28 -5.72
N SER A 18 14.86 10.52 -6.23
CA SER A 18 15.99 11.09 -5.47
C SER A 18 16.44 12.46 -5.96
N THR A 19 15.92 12.94 -7.11
CA THR A 19 16.14 14.30 -7.60
C THR A 19 14.93 15.18 -7.32
N GLN A 20 15.11 16.50 -7.20
CA GLN A 20 13.99 17.41 -6.98
C GLN A 20 12.94 17.34 -8.10
N GLN A 21 13.37 17.18 -9.35
CA GLN A 21 12.48 17.03 -10.49
C GLN A 21 11.65 15.74 -10.39
N ASP A 22 12.29 14.62 -10.08
CA ASP A 22 11.58 13.34 -9.94
C ASP A 22 10.66 13.35 -8.72
N MET A 23 11.07 13.96 -7.61
CA MET A 23 10.22 14.10 -6.42
C MET A 23 8.95 14.89 -6.75
N LEU A 24 9.09 16.02 -7.45
CA LEU A 24 7.92 16.81 -7.87
C LEU A 24 7.04 16.08 -8.89
N ARG A 25 7.63 15.27 -9.77
CA ARG A 25 6.88 14.42 -10.70
C ARG A 25 6.07 13.36 -9.94
N THR A 26 6.72 12.58 -9.08
CA THR A 26 6.06 11.57 -8.23
C THR A 26 4.93 12.18 -7.40
N LEU A 27 5.15 13.34 -6.78
CA LEU A 27 4.11 14.03 -6.01
C LEU A 27 2.97 14.56 -6.88
N ARG A 28 3.25 14.99 -8.12
CA ARG A 28 2.23 15.42 -9.07
C ARG A 28 1.34 14.25 -9.49
N ASP A 29 1.94 13.09 -9.76
CA ASP A 29 1.18 11.89 -10.11
C ASP A 29 0.32 11.45 -8.92
N LEU A 30 0.88 11.52 -7.71
CA LEU A 30 0.21 11.19 -6.46
C LEU A 30 -1.05 12.03 -6.19
N VAL A 31 -0.98 13.36 -6.36
CA VAL A 31 -2.13 14.25 -6.11
C VAL A 31 -3.23 14.14 -7.17
N ASN A 32 -2.96 13.46 -8.29
CA ASN A 32 -3.91 13.23 -9.37
C ASN A 32 -4.55 11.83 -9.32
N LEU A 33 -4.25 11.03 -8.30
CA LEU A 33 -4.93 9.76 -8.07
C LEU A 33 -6.42 9.95 -7.79
N ALA A 34 -7.20 8.90 -8.07
CA ALA A 34 -8.64 8.94 -7.85
C ALA A 34 -8.99 9.15 -6.36
N PRO A 35 -10.06 9.90 -6.05
CA PRO A 35 -10.61 9.94 -4.69
C PRO A 35 -10.90 8.53 -4.16
N GLY A 36 -10.59 8.30 -2.88
CA GLY A 36 -10.67 6.99 -2.24
C GLY A 36 -9.36 6.18 -2.30
N THR A 37 -8.37 6.58 -3.09
CA THR A 37 -7.04 5.94 -3.03
C THR A 37 -6.38 6.21 -1.69
N ILE A 38 -5.87 5.14 -1.07
CA ILE A 38 -5.10 5.19 0.18
C ILE A 38 -3.70 4.65 -0.05
N GLY A 39 -2.75 5.17 0.72
CA GLY A 39 -1.38 4.74 0.58
C GLY A 39 -0.44 5.27 1.65
N PHE A 40 0.85 5.05 1.42
CA PHE A 40 1.93 5.56 2.25
C PHE A 40 2.95 6.29 1.39
N LEU A 41 3.49 7.37 1.93
CA LEU A 41 4.66 8.04 1.40
C LEU A 41 5.84 7.76 2.32
N LEU A 42 6.86 7.08 1.78
CA LEU A 42 8.17 6.94 2.39
C LEU A 42 9.02 8.15 2.02
N ILE A 43 9.68 8.73 3.01
CA ILE A 43 10.60 9.85 2.84
C ILE A 43 11.92 9.57 3.56
N SER A 44 13.02 9.75 2.84
CA SER A 44 14.36 9.87 3.40
C SER A 44 14.76 11.33 3.46
N ARG A 45 15.07 11.85 4.65
CA ARG A 45 15.41 13.27 4.88
C ARG A 45 16.43 13.42 6.00
N ALA A 46 17.00 14.61 6.13
CA ALA A 46 17.91 14.91 7.24
C ALA A 46 17.22 14.74 8.61
N ASN A 47 17.97 14.38 9.65
CA ASN A 47 17.51 14.44 11.03
C ASN A 47 17.36 15.90 11.50
N ALA A 48 16.88 16.10 12.73
CA ALA A 48 16.70 17.46 13.28
C ALA A 48 18.01 18.25 13.38
N ALA A 49 19.14 17.56 13.60
CA ALA A 49 20.47 18.15 13.75
C ALA A 49 21.18 18.39 12.40
N GLY A 50 20.64 17.89 11.29
CA GLY A 50 21.27 17.96 9.98
C GLY A 50 22.47 17.01 9.77
N THR A 51 22.77 16.13 10.72
CA THR A 51 23.98 15.29 10.72
C THR A 51 23.79 13.96 9.99
N ASP A 52 22.58 13.40 10.01
CA ASP A 52 22.29 12.06 9.51
C ASP A 52 21.01 12.00 8.69
N ARG A 53 20.84 10.89 7.98
CA ARG A 53 19.62 10.55 7.24
C ARG A 53 18.67 9.74 8.11
N ILE A 54 17.39 10.10 8.07
CA ILE A 54 16.32 9.34 8.70
C ILE A 54 15.22 9.04 7.69
N ALA A 55 14.59 7.87 7.85
CA ALA A 55 13.42 7.47 7.10
C ALA A 55 12.14 7.74 7.90
N HIS A 56 11.10 8.21 7.23
CA HIS A 56 9.75 8.31 7.78
C HIS A 56 8.72 7.73 6.81
N VAL A 57 7.60 7.29 7.37
CA VAL A 57 6.42 6.83 6.64
C VAL A 57 5.24 7.71 7.04
N GLN A 58 4.54 8.24 6.05
CA GLN A 58 3.35 9.06 6.24
C GLN A 58 2.18 8.49 5.43
N PRO A 59 1.09 8.06 6.07
CA PRO A 59 -0.11 7.65 5.37
C PRO A 59 -0.72 8.83 4.61
N PHE A 60 -1.44 8.53 3.54
CA PHE A 60 -2.25 9.51 2.83
C PHE A 60 -3.58 8.93 2.40
N VAL A 61 -4.53 9.83 2.15
CA VAL A 61 -5.80 9.52 1.51
C VAL A 61 -6.13 10.57 0.46
N MET A 62 -6.61 10.11 -0.68
CA MET A 62 -7.17 10.96 -1.73
C MET A 62 -8.63 11.25 -1.42
N THR A 63 -8.99 12.52 -1.36
CA THR A 63 -10.36 12.99 -1.16
C THR A 63 -10.84 13.75 -2.39
N HIS A 64 -12.13 14.03 -2.48
CA HIS A 64 -12.66 14.92 -3.54
C HIS A 64 -12.09 16.34 -3.45
N GLN A 65 -11.64 16.76 -2.28
CA GLN A 65 -11.02 18.06 -2.04
C GLN A 65 -9.50 18.06 -2.30
N GLY A 66 -8.90 16.89 -2.57
CA GLY A 66 -7.48 16.73 -2.85
C GLY A 66 -6.78 15.71 -1.94
N PHE A 67 -5.44 15.73 -1.99
CA PHE A 67 -4.57 14.84 -1.23
C PHE A 67 -4.48 15.29 0.23
N VAL A 68 -4.66 14.36 1.16
CA VAL A 68 -4.48 14.58 2.60
C VAL A 68 -3.30 13.76 3.09
N LEU A 69 -2.28 14.43 3.63
CA LEU A 69 -1.13 13.78 4.26
C LEU A 69 -1.37 13.63 5.77
N ILE A 70 -1.31 12.40 6.27
CA ILE A 70 -1.38 12.14 7.71
C ILE A 70 0.03 12.20 8.27
N ILE A 71 0.30 13.23 9.09
CA ILE A 71 1.62 13.39 9.70
C ILE A 71 1.75 12.45 10.90
N THR A 72 2.88 11.74 10.96
CA THR A 72 3.19 10.74 11.99
C THR A 72 4.33 11.24 12.88
N ASN A 73 4.40 10.70 14.10
CA ASN A 73 5.50 10.96 15.06
C ASN A 73 5.76 12.46 15.33
N THR A 74 4.69 13.25 15.45
CA THR A 74 4.76 14.69 15.70
C THR A 74 4.76 14.99 17.20
N LEU A 75 5.94 14.96 17.81
CA LEU A 75 6.11 15.44 19.19
C LEU A 75 6.02 16.97 19.23
N GLY A 76 5.26 17.52 20.18
CA GLY A 76 5.18 18.96 20.43
C GLY A 76 4.32 19.77 19.46
N ILE A 77 3.55 19.13 18.57
CA ILE A 77 2.58 19.83 17.72
C ILE A 77 1.27 20.08 18.49
N SER A 78 0.69 21.27 18.37
CA SER A 78 -0.64 21.53 18.92
C SER A 78 -1.72 20.84 18.08
N PHE A 79 -2.87 20.53 18.70
CA PHE A 79 -4.02 19.96 17.99
C PHE A 79 -4.47 20.83 16.80
N GLU A 80 -4.56 22.15 17.01
CA GLU A 80 -4.94 23.10 15.95
C GLU A 80 -3.97 23.08 14.77
N ARG A 81 -2.68 22.96 15.07
CA ARG A 81 -1.65 22.87 14.05
C ARG A 81 -1.72 21.53 13.31
N TYR A 82 -1.93 20.44 14.02
CA TYR A 82 -2.13 19.12 13.43
C TYR A 82 -3.33 19.11 12.47
N ARG A 83 -4.47 19.67 12.91
CA ARG A 83 -5.69 19.82 12.08
C ARG A 83 -5.43 20.63 10.82
N THR A 84 -4.68 21.73 10.94
CA THR A 84 -4.30 22.55 9.77
C THR A 84 -3.47 21.75 8.76
N LEU A 85 -2.56 20.91 9.23
CA LEU A 85 -1.70 20.09 8.37
C LEU A 85 -2.43 18.93 7.67
N LEU A 86 -3.60 18.53 8.18
CA LEU A 86 -4.51 17.59 7.51
C LEU A 86 -5.34 18.23 6.39
N SER A 87 -5.17 19.53 6.11
CA SER A 87 -5.93 20.20 5.06
C SER A 87 -5.61 19.59 3.68
N PRO A 88 -6.64 19.25 2.87
CA PRO A 88 -6.43 18.74 1.52
C PRO A 88 -5.63 19.71 0.65
N THR A 89 -4.80 19.18 -0.23
CA THR A 89 -4.03 19.97 -1.21
C THR A 89 -3.91 19.25 -2.54
N THR A 90 -3.92 20.00 -3.63
CA THR A 90 -3.57 19.53 -4.97
C THR A 90 -2.21 20.09 -5.44
N ASN A 91 -1.57 20.91 -4.59
CA ASN A 91 -0.29 21.54 -4.90
C ASN A 91 0.87 20.63 -4.46
N SER A 92 1.57 20.03 -5.42
CA SER A 92 2.71 19.14 -5.17
C SER A 92 3.92 19.86 -4.57
N ALA A 93 4.15 21.13 -4.89
CA ALA A 93 5.22 21.91 -4.27
C ALA A 93 4.95 22.17 -2.78
N ARG A 94 3.68 22.44 -2.42
CA ARG A 94 3.26 22.56 -1.02
C ARG A 94 3.44 21.26 -0.25
N LEU A 95 3.22 20.10 -0.89
CA LEU A 95 3.52 18.80 -0.29
C LEU A 95 5.01 18.62 -0.02
N LEU A 96 5.86 18.92 -1.01
CA LEU A 96 7.32 18.83 -0.82
C LEU A 96 7.80 19.75 0.31
N TYR A 97 7.20 20.94 0.45
CA TYR A 97 7.45 21.84 1.57
C TYR A 97 7.06 21.22 2.93
N TYR A 98 5.91 20.56 3.05
CA TYR A 98 5.54 19.90 4.31
C TYR A 98 6.42 18.69 4.61
N LEU A 99 6.77 17.91 3.60
CA LEU A 99 7.67 16.76 3.71
C LEU A 99 9.09 17.15 4.17
N SER A 100 9.54 18.34 3.81
CA SER A 100 10.81 18.94 4.28
C SER A 100 10.71 19.57 5.67
N VAL A 101 9.61 19.34 6.41
CA VAL A 101 9.33 19.99 7.69
C VAL A 101 9.33 21.51 7.52
N GLU A 102 8.60 21.97 6.51
CA GLU A 102 8.48 23.39 6.13
C GLU A 102 9.82 23.99 5.69
N GLY A 103 10.58 23.25 4.88
CA GLY A 103 11.89 23.67 4.37
C GLY A 103 13.04 23.56 5.38
N ARG A 104 12.78 23.10 6.61
CA ARG A 104 13.83 22.98 7.65
C ARG A 104 14.77 21.80 7.44
N ARG A 105 14.38 20.81 6.62
CA ARG A 105 15.14 19.57 6.42
C ARG A 105 15.25 19.23 4.95
N ASN A 106 16.47 18.93 4.52
CA ASN A 106 16.72 18.45 3.17
C ASN A 106 16.09 17.07 2.95
N ILE A 107 15.46 16.87 1.79
CA ILE A 107 14.88 15.58 1.39
C ILE A 107 15.85 14.91 0.42
N TYR A 108 16.20 13.66 0.70
CA TYR A 108 17.09 12.88 -0.15
C TYR A 108 16.35 11.97 -1.12
N ALA A 109 15.20 11.44 -0.71
CA ALA A 109 14.38 10.60 -1.57
C ALA A 109 12.94 10.48 -1.09
N ILE A 110 12.02 10.20 -2.01
CA ILE A 110 10.66 9.75 -1.70
C ILE A 110 10.28 8.51 -2.51
N THR A 111 9.41 7.69 -1.94
CA THR A 111 8.78 6.54 -2.59
C THR A 111 7.34 6.47 -2.13
N THR A 112 6.39 6.22 -3.03
CA THR A 112 4.97 6.11 -2.68
C THR A 112 4.51 4.67 -2.81
N PHE A 113 3.67 4.22 -1.90
CA PHE A 113 3.00 2.93 -1.93
C PHE A 113 1.50 3.18 -2.00
N GLN A 114 0.83 2.51 -2.93
CA GLN A 114 -0.63 2.57 -3.03
C GLN A 114 -1.21 1.17 -2.98
N MET A 115 -2.39 1.07 -2.39
CA MET A 115 -3.20 -0.14 -2.45
C MET A 115 -3.95 -0.17 -3.77
N VAL A 116 -3.80 -1.25 -4.53
CA VAL A 116 -4.59 -1.50 -5.74
C VAL A 116 -5.39 -2.79 -5.59
N GLY A 117 -6.57 -2.83 -6.21
CA GLY A 117 -7.35 -4.05 -6.28
C GLY A 117 -6.58 -5.14 -7.05
N PHE A 118 -6.53 -6.32 -6.47
CA PHE A 118 -6.01 -7.54 -7.03
C PHE A 118 -7.16 -8.54 -7.15
N ASN A 119 -7.79 -8.55 -8.32
CA ASN A 119 -8.80 -9.55 -8.65
C ASN A 119 -8.11 -10.86 -9.01
N ALA A 120 -7.61 -11.58 -8.00
CA ALA A 120 -7.23 -12.97 -8.20
C ALA A 120 -8.49 -13.75 -8.64
N PRO A 121 -8.40 -14.64 -9.64
CA PRO A 121 -9.47 -15.59 -9.89
C PRO A 121 -9.79 -16.32 -8.57
N PRO A 122 -11.07 -16.40 -8.15
CA PRO A 122 -11.40 -17.10 -6.91
C PRO A 122 -10.91 -18.54 -7.00
N LEU A 123 -10.53 -19.14 -5.88
CA LEU A 123 -9.99 -20.51 -5.88
C LEU A 123 -10.93 -21.50 -6.59
N SER A 124 -12.25 -21.25 -6.57
CA SER A 124 -13.27 -22.03 -7.27
C SER A 124 -13.16 -22.09 -8.80
N VAL A 125 -12.47 -21.14 -9.46
CA VAL A 125 -12.16 -21.24 -10.90
C VAL A 125 -10.85 -21.99 -11.17
N SER A 126 -9.95 -22.09 -10.19
CA SER A 126 -8.72 -22.91 -10.31
C SER A 126 -8.90 -24.34 -9.79
N MET A 127 -9.89 -24.55 -8.90
CA MET A 127 -10.20 -25.83 -8.26
C MET A 127 -11.69 -26.13 -8.37
N SER A 128 -12.04 -27.21 -9.08
CA SER A 128 -13.40 -27.70 -9.22
C SER A 128 -13.85 -28.39 -7.92
N GLN A 129 -14.92 -27.87 -7.32
CA GLN A 129 -15.53 -28.44 -6.10
C GLN A 129 -16.72 -29.37 -6.40
N ARG A 130 -17.03 -29.63 -7.67
CA ARG A 130 -18.20 -30.43 -8.05
C ARG A 130 -17.94 -31.90 -7.68
N ASN A 131 -18.53 -32.35 -6.56
CA ASN A 131 -18.41 -33.70 -5.96
C ASN A 131 -17.07 -34.02 -5.26
N CYS A 132 -16.27 -32.99 -4.94
CA CYS A 132 -15.00 -33.13 -4.21
C CYS A 132 -15.06 -32.49 -2.81
N THR A 133 -16.26 -32.34 -2.24
CA THR A 133 -16.55 -31.57 -1.02
C THR A 133 -15.97 -32.17 0.28
N GLY A 134 -15.25 -33.28 0.21
CA GLY A 134 -14.72 -33.97 1.39
C GLY A 134 -15.81 -34.60 2.28
N GLU A 135 -17.08 -34.54 1.88
CA GLU A 135 -18.18 -35.12 2.65
C GLU A 135 -18.28 -36.63 2.37
N GLY A 136 -18.34 -37.45 3.44
CA GLY A 136 -18.39 -38.92 3.41
C GLY A 136 -17.36 -39.62 4.32
N GLU A 137 -17.56 -40.92 4.58
CA GLU A 137 -16.60 -41.70 5.38
C GLU A 137 -15.23 -41.82 4.68
N ARG A 138 -14.14 -41.73 5.47
CA ARG A 138 -12.72 -41.78 5.03
C ARG A 138 -12.22 -40.60 4.18
N ARG A 139 -12.84 -39.43 4.24
CA ARG A 139 -12.45 -38.23 3.47
C ARG A 139 -11.75 -37.14 4.26
N ARG A 140 -10.89 -37.51 5.22
CA ARG A 140 -9.89 -36.58 5.74
C ARG A 140 -8.84 -36.38 4.64
N GLY A 141 -8.54 -35.13 4.29
CA GLY A 141 -7.43 -34.83 3.38
C GLY A 141 -6.15 -35.52 3.86
N SER A 142 -5.27 -35.89 2.94
CA SER A 142 -4.05 -36.65 3.24
C SER A 142 -3.07 -35.92 4.17
N GLY A 143 -3.29 -34.64 4.44
CA GLY A 143 -2.35 -33.78 5.16
C GLY A 143 -1.11 -33.42 4.33
N GLU A 144 -1.02 -33.92 3.10
CA GLU A 144 0.06 -33.67 2.17
C GLU A 144 -0.17 -32.37 1.40
N PHE A 145 0.92 -31.80 0.88
CA PHE A 145 0.82 -30.64 0.01
C PHE A 145 0.06 -31.01 -1.28
N PRO A 146 -0.89 -30.17 -1.72
CA PRO A 146 -1.60 -30.38 -2.97
C PRO A 146 -0.61 -30.48 -4.14
N ASN A 147 -0.78 -31.49 -4.98
CA ASN A 147 -0.02 -31.67 -6.21
C ASN A 147 -0.98 -31.79 -7.40
N THR A 148 -0.46 -31.65 -8.62
CA THR A 148 -1.29 -31.64 -9.84
C THR A 148 -2.00 -32.97 -10.12
N THR A 149 -1.65 -34.03 -9.39
CA THR A 149 -2.30 -35.34 -9.45
C THR A 149 -3.41 -35.50 -8.41
N THR A 150 -3.50 -34.64 -7.39
CA THR A 150 -4.53 -34.66 -6.34
C THR A 150 -5.55 -33.53 -6.47
N ILE A 151 -5.19 -32.45 -7.15
CA ILE A 151 -6.10 -31.33 -7.45
C ILE A 151 -6.98 -31.69 -8.66
N ASN A 152 -8.28 -31.39 -8.58
CA ASN A 152 -9.29 -31.64 -9.62
C ASN A 152 -9.44 -33.12 -10.02
N GLN A 153 -9.23 -34.08 -9.11
CA GLN A 153 -9.56 -35.48 -9.34
C GLN A 153 -10.93 -35.85 -8.75
N CYS A 154 -11.81 -36.32 -9.62
CA CYS A 154 -13.09 -36.95 -9.34
C CYS A 154 -12.90 -38.48 -9.38
N GLY A 155 -13.83 -39.25 -8.79
CA GLY A 155 -13.78 -40.73 -8.85
C GLY A 155 -13.77 -41.32 -10.27
N SER A 156 -14.06 -40.52 -11.30
CA SER A 156 -14.05 -40.87 -12.72
C SER A 156 -12.93 -40.18 -13.54
N GLY A 157 -11.95 -39.55 -12.90
CA GLY A 157 -10.85 -38.84 -13.58
C GLY A 157 -10.82 -37.33 -13.29
N ARG A 158 -10.18 -36.53 -14.14
CA ARG A 158 -10.08 -35.08 -13.91
C ARG A 158 -11.44 -34.38 -14.07
N CYS A 159 -11.83 -33.58 -13.09
CA CYS A 159 -13.01 -32.73 -13.18
C CYS A 159 -12.67 -31.56 -14.14
N MET A 160 -13.27 -31.53 -15.33
CA MET A 160 -13.24 -30.36 -16.23
C MET A 160 -14.23 -29.30 -15.78
#